data_AF-A0A0F7ZXE4-F1
#
_entry.id   AF-A0A0F7ZXE4-F1
#
_cell.length_a   1.000
_cell.length_b   1.000
_cell.length_c   1.000
_cell.angle_alpha   90.00
_cell.angle_beta   90.00
_cell.angle_gamma   90.00
#
_symmetry.space_group_name_H-M   'P 1'
#
loop_
_entity.id
_entity.type
_entity.pdbx_description
1 polymer ?
#
loop_
_entity_poly.entity_id
_entity_poly.type
_entity_poly.pdbx_seq_one_letter_code
_entity_poly.pdbx_strand_id
1 'polypeptide(L)'
;MALQLVCAFLDKYTANPGSAGQHLQYTGGPGGTGKSRIIDALKDVFAARNQLHLLQITGTSGSSAAQIGGTTVHSACGLDSHRDPNKPPPPFSEAKKWIWKQKLVLVIDEVSMLGGATLHNVSRHLQALRDCPNEPFVGMPVVLLMGDFYQFAPVRETSLLINRPPDRTQTPLRQATISHHSGCRLWHMFKTVVLLEDQVRARNDPQLRALLDRDAPKSRSIMVCVL
;
A
#
# COMPACT_ATOMS: atom_id res chain seq x y z
N MET A 1 -6.17 16.59 5.05
CA MET A 1 -6.33 15.52 6.06
C MET A 1 -5.40 14.34 5.85
N ALA A 2 -5.48 13.56 4.75
CA ALA A 2 -4.69 12.33 4.58
C ALA A 2 -3.17 12.52 4.77
N LEU A 3 -2.59 13.56 4.14
CA LEU A 3 -1.17 13.90 4.29
C LEU A 3 -0.83 14.41 5.69
N GLN A 4 -1.73 15.17 6.33
CA GLN A 4 -1.49 15.75 7.65
C GLN A 4 -1.32 14.67 8.72
N LEU A 5 -2.09 13.58 8.66
CA LEU A 5 -1.93 12.43 9.56
C LEU A 5 -0.52 11.83 9.45
N VAL A 6 -0.04 11.67 8.20
CA VAL A 6 1.31 11.16 7.92
C VAL A 6 2.38 12.11 8.46
N CYS A 7 2.26 13.41 8.18
CA CYS A 7 3.22 14.40 8.67
C CYS A 7 3.25 14.47 10.20
N ALA A 8 2.08 14.49 10.86
CA ALA A 8 2.00 14.52 12.32
C ALA A 8 2.64 13.28 12.96
N PHE A 9 2.44 12.10 12.37
CA PHE A 9 3.12 10.89 12.80
C PHE A 9 4.64 10.99 12.60
N LEU A 10 5.10 11.44 11.43
CA LEU A 10 6.53 11.57 11.14
C LEU A 10 7.23 12.57 12.06
N ASP A 11 6.56 13.67 12.42
CA ASP A 11 7.12 14.65 13.34
C ASP A 11 7.25 14.04 14.76
N LYS A 12 6.26 13.26 15.22
CA LYS A 12 6.36 12.47 16.47
C LYS A 12 7.46 11.41 16.39
N TYR A 13 7.55 10.67 15.28
CA TYR A 13 8.57 9.65 15.05
C TYR A 13 9.97 10.25 15.09
N THR A 14 10.16 11.42 14.47
CA THR A 14 11.45 12.13 14.48
C THR A 14 11.85 12.55 15.88
N ALA A 15 10.89 12.98 16.71
CA ALA A 15 11.16 13.38 18.09
C ALA A 15 11.47 12.19 19.02
N ASN A 16 10.76 11.06 18.86
CA ASN A 16 10.98 9.85 19.67
C ASN A 16 10.63 8.57 18.90
N PRO A 17 11.58 7.99 18.15
CA PRO A 17 11.35 6.82 17.31
C PRO A 17 10.85 5.59 18.08
N GLY A 18 11.36 5.37 19.31
CA GLY A 18 11.05 4.18 20.10
C GLY A 18 9.61 4.14 20.66
N SER A 19 8.92 5.28 20.68
CA SER A 19 7.56 5.40 21.26
C SER A 19 6.46 5.67 20.22
N ALA A 20 6.85 5.96 18.97
CA ALA A 20 5.91 6.41 17.95
C ALA A 20 5.07 5.26 17.39
N GLY A 21 5.59 4.03 17.41
CA GLY A 21 4.92 2.86 16.82
C GLY A 21 4.99 2.88 15.30
N GLN A 22 3.92 2.42 14.65
CA GLN A 22 3.82 2.31 13.19
C GLN A 22 2.50 2.93 12.69
N HIS A 23 2.57 3.70 11.60
CA HIS A 23 1.41 4.30 10.93
C HIS A 23 1.05 3.53 9.67
N LEU A 24 -0.06 2.79 9.71
CA LEU A 24 -0.62 2.06 8.57
C LEU A 24 -1.90 2.76 8.12
N GLN A 25 -1.87 3.34 6.93
CA GLN A 25 -2.98 4.11 6.39
C GLN A 25 -3.42 3.63 5.00
N TYR A 26 -4.72 3.43 4.84
CA TYR A 26 -5.37 3.27 3.54
C TYR A 26 -6.03 4.58 3.14
N THR A 27 -5.75 5.05 1.92
CA THR A 27 -6.39 6.20 1.30
C THR A 27 -7.17 5.75 0.07
N GLY A 28 -8.49 5.68 0.23
CA GLY A 28 -9.43 5.24 -0.78
C GLY A 28 -10.14 6.39 -1.49
N GLY A 29 -10.82 6.09 -2.59
CA GLY A 29 -11.76 7.01 -3.23
C GLY A 29 -11.80 6.80 -4.74
N PRO A 30 -12.88 7.18 -5.43
CA PRO A 30 -13.01 7.00 -6.88
C PRO A 30 -11.86 7.55 -7.72
N GLY A 31 -11.79 7.13 -8.98
CA GLY A 31 -10.91 7.76 -9.97
C GLY A 31 -11.20 9.27 -10.06
N GLY A 32 -10.16 10.10 -10.03
CA GLY A 32 -10.30 11.56 -10.15
C GLY A 32 -10.41 12.35 -8.83
N THR A 33 -10.39 11.69 -7.67
CA THR A 33 -10.48 12.35 -6.35
C THR A 33 -9.17 12.91 -5.78
N GLY A 34 -8.07 12.83 -6.55
CA GLY A 34 -6.81 13.47 -6.17
C GLY A 34 -5.85 12.60 -5.33
N LYS A 35 -6.04 11.28 -5.25
CA LYS A 35 -5.09 10.35 -4.59
C LYS A 35 -3.63 10.60 -5.00
N SER A 36 -3.32 10.64 -6.30
CA SER A 36 -1.95 10.90 -6.77
C SER A 36 -1.41 12.28 -6.36
N ARG A 37 -2.27 13.29 -6.17
CA ARG A 37 -1.84 14.61 -5.66
C ARG A 37 -1.36 14.56 -4.21
N ILE A 38 -1.89 13.64 -3.41
CA ILE A 38 -1.39 13.41 -2.04
C ILE A 38 0.02 12.82 -2.09
N ILE A 39 0.28 11.91 -3.04
CA ILE A 39 1.62 11.34 -3.25
C ILE A 39 2.59 12.43 -3.71
N ASP A 40 2.18 13.31 -4.62
CA ASP A 40 3.02 14.42 -5.08
C ASP A 40 3.33 15.40 -3.95
N ALA A 41 2.32 15.79 -3.16
CA ALA A 41 2.54 16.65 -1.99
C ALA A 41 3.44 15.98 -0.94
N LEU A 42 3.36 14.64 -0.77
CA LEU A 42 4.27 13.89 0.08
C LEU A 42 5.72 13.96 -0.45
N LYS A 43 5.93 13.83 -1.76
CA LYS A 43 7.26 14.04 -2.36
C LYS A 43 7.76 15.44 -2.07
N ASP A 44 6.94 16.46 -2.25
CA ASP A 44 7.32 17.86 -2.03
C ASP A 44 7.76 18.10 -0.57
N VAL A 45 7.04 17.52 0.40
CA VAL A 45 7.41 17.58 1.83
C VAL A 45 8.79 16.94 2.07
N PHE A 46 9.04 15.75 1.52
CA PHE A 46 10.33 15.08 1.68
C PHE A 46 11.45 15.78 0.89
N ALA A 47 11.15 16.39 -0.25
CA ALA A 47 12.09 17.17 -1.05
C ALA A 47 12.52 18.45 -0.31
N ALA A 48 11.56 19.19 0.25
CA ALA A 48 11.83 20.38 1.04
C ALA A 48 12.72 20.10 2.26
N ARG A 49 12.66 18.87 2.81
CA ARG A 49 13.50 18.41 3.92
C ARG A 49 14.82 17.75 3.47
N ASN A 50 15.11 17.69 2.17
CA ASN A 50 16.23 16.95 1.58
C ASN A 50 16.27 15.45 1.97
N GLN A 51 15.09 14.85 2.10
CA GLN A 51 14.87 13.50 2.65
C GLN A 51 14.19 12.56 1.66
N LEU A 52 14.09 12.91 0.36
CA LEU A 52 13.45 12.06 -0.67
C LEU A 52 13.96 10.61 -0.67
N HIS A 53 15.22 10.38 -0.32
CA HIS A 53 15.81 9.05 -0.23
C HIS A 53 15.16 8.16 0.86
N LEU A 54 14.46 8.73 1.85
CA LEU A 54 13.72 8.01 2.90
C LEU A 54 12.32 7.56 2.44
N LEU A 55 11.83 8.09 1.32
CA LEU A 55 10.54 7.75 0.72
C LEU A 55 10.73 6.67 -0.35
N GLN A 56 9.86 5.66 -0.33
CA GLN A 56 9.77 4.65 -1.37
C GLN A 56 8.37 4.68 -1.98
N ILE A 57 8.28 5.06 -3.25
CA ILE A 57 7.02 5.15 -3.99
C ILE A 57 6.91 3.96 -4.91
N THR A 58 5.80 3.25 -4.80
CA THR A 58 5.53 2.09 -5.64
C THR A 58 4.11 2.06 -6.18
N GLY A 59 3.95 1.43 -7.34
CA GLY A 59 2.65 1.05 -7.91
C GLY A 59 2.53 -0.45 -8.11
N THR A 60 1.31 -0.97 -8.18
CA THR A 60 1.05 -2.39 -8.48
C THR A 60 1.33 -2.77 -9.94
N SER A 61 1.34 -1.81 -10.86
CA SER A 61 1.63 -2.01 -12.29
C SER A 61 2.71 -1.03 -12.78
N GLY A 62 3.25 -1.28 -13.98
CA GLY A 62 4.21 -0.38 -14.60
C GLY A 62 3.62 1.01 -14.90
N SER A 63 2.36 1.07 -15.33
CA SER A 63 1.67 2.33 -15.61
C SER A 63 1.38 3.13 -14.34
N SER A 64 0.88 2.48 -13.28
CA SER A 64 0.62 3.19 -12.02
C SER A 64 1.90 3.70 -11.38
N ALA A 65 2.96 2.89 -11.37
CA ALA A 65 4.27 3.31 -10.90
C ALA A 65 4.82 4.51 -11.70
N ALA A 66 4.75 4.48 -13.03
CA ALA A 66 5.24 5.56 -13.88
C ALA A 66 4.45 6.86 -13.64
N GLN A 67 3.13 6.79 -13.51
CA GLN A 67 2.26 7.95 -13.29
C GLN A 67 2.62 8.72 -12.01
N ILE A 68 3.07 8.01 -10.97
CA ILE A 68 3.47 8.62 -9.69
C ILE A 68 4.99 8.74 -9.55
N GLY A 69 5.76 8.57 -10.62
CA GLY A 69 7.23 8.68 -10.60
C GLY A 69 7.92 7.70 -9.63
N GLY A 70 7.36 6.50 -9.49
CA GLY A 70 7.87 5.43 -8.64
C GLY A 70 8.34 4.21 -9.45
N THR A 71 8.47 3.08 -8.76
CA THR A 71 8.78 1.78 -9.38
C THR A 71 7.68 0.77 -9.05
N THR A 72 7.61 -0.36 -9.74
CA THR A 72 6.64 -1.38 -9.34
C THR A 72 7.00 -1.95 -7.97
N VAL A 73 5.99 -2.30 -7.15
CA VAL A 73 6.24 -2.96 -5.85
C VAL A 73 7.03 -4.26 -6.02
N HIS A 74 6.81 -4.95 -7.15
CA HIS A 74 7.55 -6.14 -7.55
C HIS A 74 9.05 -5.84 -7.73
N SER A 75 9.40 -4.85 -8.54
CA SER A 75 10.79 -4.45 -8.77
C SER A 75 11.45 -3.93 -7.49
N ALA A 76 10.75 -3.09 -6.71
CA ALA A 76 11.26 -2.50 -5.49
C ALA A 76 11.67 -3.59 -4.47
N CYS A 77 10.74 -4.50 -4.17
CA CYS A 77 10.94 -5.58 -3.19
C CYS A 77 11.69 -6.80 -3.77
N GLY A 78 11.97 -6.84 -5.08
CA GLY A 78 12.58 -7.98 -5.75
C GLY A 78 11.70 -9.23 -5.72
N LEU A 79 10.41 -9.05 -5.98
CA LEU A 79 9.47 -10.16 -6.18
C LEU A 79 9.69 -10.76 -7.56
N ASP A 80 9.65 -12.09 -7.62
CA ASP A 80 9.72 -12.86 -8.86
C ASP A 80 8.45 -13.68 -8.99
N SER A 81 7.64 -13.38 -10.02
CA SER A 81 6.36 -14.04 -10.29
C SER A 81 6.51 -15.51 -10.68
N HIS A 82 7.70 -15.94 -11.10
CA HIS A 82 7.99 -17.34 -11.44
C HIS A 82 8.60 -18.13 -10.27
N ARG A 83 8.94 -17.46 -9.17
CA ARG A 83 9.52 -18.11 -8.01
C ARG A 83 8.45 -18.82 -7.19
N ASP A 84 8.81 -19.99 -6.67
CA ASP A 84 8.00 -20.69 -5.69
C ASP A 84 7.84 -19.83 -4.41
N PRO A 85 6.61 -19.40 -4.06
CA PRO A 85 6.35 -18.55 -2.91
C PRO A 85 6.69 -19.21 -1.56
N ASN A 86 6.84 -20.54 -1.53
CA ASN A 86 7.27 -21.26 -0.32
C ASN A 86 8.73 -21.00 0.01
N LYS A 87 9.56 -20.78 -1.01
CA LYS A 87 10.99 -20.56 -0.79
C LYS A 87 11.20 -19.22 -0.08
N PRO A 88 12.18 -19.14 0.83
CA PRO A 88 12.55 -17.86 1.43
C PRO A 88 12.91 -16.85 0.32
N PRO A 89 12.83 -15.54 0.58
CA PRO A 89 13.32 -14.52 -0.36
C PRO A 89 14.78 -14.80 -0.77
N PRO A 90 15.21 -14.35 -1.97
CA PRO A 90 16.62 -14.44 -2.35
C PRO A 90 17.48 -13.60 -1.39
N PRO A 91 18.78 -13.90 -1.28
CA PRO A 91 19.71 -12.96 -0.65
C PRO A 91 19.71 -11.65 -1.44
N PHE A 92 19.56 -10.54 -0.73
CA PHE A 92 19.69 -9.20 -1.29
C PHE A 92 21.11 -8.68 -1.09
N SER A 93 21.60 -7.83 -1.99
CA SER A 93 22.90 -7.18 -1.82
C SER A 93 22.89 -6.26 -0.60
N GLU A 94 24.04 -6.13 0.07
CA GLU A 94 24.19 -5.26 1.23
C GLU A 94 23.86 -3.80 0.90
N ALA A 95 24.19 -3.33 -0.32
CA ALA A 95 23.78 -2.00 -0.79
C ALA A 95 22.26 -1.84 -0.85
N LYS A 96 21.53 -2.85 -1.35
CA LYS A 96 20.06 -2.79 -1.40
C LYS A 96 19.47 -2.83 0.00
N LYS A 97 20.00 -3.67 0.88
CA LYS A 97 19.56 -3.72 2.29
C LYS A 97 19.80 -2.40 3.01
N TRP A 98 20.97 -1.80 2.83
CA TRP A 98 21.31 -0.49 3.39
C TRP A 98 20.29 0.58 2.98
N ILE A 99 19.96 0.66 1.69
CA ILE A 99 18.93 1.59 1.18
C ILE A 99 17.57 1.34 1.87
N TRP A 100 17.15 0.08 1.96
CA TRP A 100 15.84 -0.28 2.54
C TRP A 100 15.74 -0.08 4.05
N LYS A 101 16.84 -0.23 4.80
CA LYS A 101 16.92 0.06 6.23
C LYS A 101 16.69 1.54 6.54
N GLN A 102 17.09 2.43 5.63
CA GLN A 102 16.90 3.87 5.79
C GLN A 102 15.47 4.34 5.48
N LYS A 103 14.68 3.57 4.71
CA LYS A 103 13.32 3.99 4.33
C LYS A 103 12.43 4.20 5.55
N LEU A 104 11.75 5.35 5.60
CA LEU A 104 10.74 5.67 6.61
C LEU A 104 9.32 5.43 6.10
N VAL A 105 9.09 5.65 4.80
CA VAL A 105 7.75 5.61 4.20
C VAL A 105 7.74 4.72 2.97
N LEU A 106 6.79 3.77 2.92
CA LEU A 106 6.44 3.02 1.72
C LEU A 106 5.05 3.42 1.24
N VAL A 107 4.93 3.79 -0.03
CA VAL A 107 3.65 4.02 -0.71
C VAL A 107 3.42 2.90 -1.71
N ILE A 108 2.22 2.31 -1.71
CA ILE A 108 1.75 1.36 -2.73
C ILE A 108 0.45 1.91 -3.32
N ASP A 109 0.54 2.40 -4.56
CA ASP A 109 -0.60 2.87 -5.34
C ASP A 109 -1.26 1.75 -6.15
N GLU A 110 -2.54 1.94 -6.46
CA GLU A 110 -3.44 0.95 -7.06
C GLU A 110 -3.52 -0.37 -6.27
N VAL A 111 -3.72 -0.26 -4.96
CA VAL A 111 -3.81 -1.40 -4.02
C VAL A 111 -4.96 -2.38 -4.35
N SER A 112 -5.97 -1.96 -5.10
CA SER A 112 -7.07 -2.85 -5.53
C SER A 112 -6.57 -4.01 -6.39
N MET A 113 -5.49 -3.80 -7.14
CA MET A 113 -4.83 -4.81 -7.97
C MET A 113 -3.82 -5.65 -7.19
N LEU A 114 -3.62 -5.38 -5.90
CA LEU A 114 -2.72 -6.14 -5.02
C LEU A 114 -3.47 -7.31 -4.38
N GLY A 115 -3.09 -8.54 -4.72
CA GLY A 115 -3.66 -9.73 -4.10
C GLY A 115 -3.09 -10.01 -2.70
N GLY A 116 -3.80 -10.81 -1.91
CA GLY A 116 -3.35 -11.15 -0.55
C GLY A 116 -2.04 -11.94 -0.53
N ALA A 117 -1.84 -12.85 -1.49
CA ALA A 117 -0.59 -13.60 -1.57
C ALA A 117 0.60 -12.68 -1.90
N THR A 118 0.42 -11.75 -2.84
CA THR A 118 1.45 -10.74 -3.13
C THR A 118 1.73 -9.84 -1.93
N LEU A 119 0.71 -9.33 -1.22
CA LEU A 119 0.93 -8.50 -0.02
C LEU A 119 1.71 -9.24 1.07
N HIS A 120 1.41 -10.54 1.27
CA HIS A 120 2.20 -11.39 2.17
C HIS A 120 3.66 -11.51 1.71
N ASN A 121 3.89 -11.73 0.42
CA ASN A 121 5.24 -11.83 -0.14
C ASN A 121 6.01 -10.51 -0.04
N VAL A 122 5.35 -9.36 -0.24
CA VAL A 122 5.94 -8.04 0.00
C VAL A 122 6.47 -7.96 1.43
N SER A 123 5.65 -8.32 2.43
CA SER A 123 6.07 -8.31 3.83
C SER A 123 7.29 -9.22 4.08
N ARG A 124 7.29 -10.45 3.55
CA ARG A 124 8.43 -11.38 3.66
C ARG A 124 9.70 -10.82 3.03
N HIS A 125 9.61 -10.22 1.85
CA HIS A 125 10.75 -9.64 1.15
C HIS A 125 11.28 -8.40 1.88
N LEU A 126 10.40 -7.56 2.43
CA LEU A 126 10.81 -6.46 3.29
C LEU A 126 11.60 -6.98 4.50
N GLN A 127 11.16 -8.08 5.13
CA GLN A 127 11.86 -8.66 6.31
C GLN A 127 13.31 -9.02 5.97
N ALA A 128 13.52 -9.62 4.80
CA ALA A 128 14.84 -9.95 4.28
C ALA A 128 15.65 -8.72 3.82
N LEU A 129 14.99 -7.66 3.34
CA LEU A 129 15.65 -6.41 2.95
C LEU A 129 16.13 -5.57 4.15
N ARG A 130 15.44 -5.67 5.28
CA ARG A 130 15.73 -4.85 6.48
C ARG A 130 16.41 -5.63 7.60
N ASP A 131 16.65 -6.94 7.42
CA ASP A 131 17.21 -7.87 8.42
C ASP A 131 16.49 -7.82 9.77
N CYS A 132 15.17 -7.61 9.76
CA CYS A 132 14.35 -7.54 10.97
C CYS A 132 13.17 -8.52 10.82
N PRO A 133 13.23 -9.68 11.50
CA PRO A 133 12.17 -10.67 11.45
C PRO A 133 11.03 -10.30 12.41
N ASN A 134 9.85 -10.89 12.18
CA ASN A 134 8.71 -10.96 13.11
C ASN A 134 7.86 -9.70 13.30
N GLU A 135 8.16 -8.58 12.64
CA GLU A 135 7.27 -7.42 12.60
C GLU A 135 6.53 -7.28 11.25
N PRO A 136 5.22 -6.97 11.26
CA PRO A 136 4.50 -6.60 10.05
C PRO A 136 5.13 -5.39 9.38
N PHE A 137 5.40 -5.50 8.07
CA PHE A 137 6.13 -4.47 7.31
C PHE A 137 7.46 -4.07 7.95
N VAL A 138 8.02 -4.92 8.83
CA VAL A 138 9.37 -4.79 9.38
C VAL A 138 9.61 -3.51 10.17
N GLY A 139 8.58 -3.09 10.90
CA GLY A 139 8.63 -1.84 11.65
C GLY A 139 8.85 -0.61 10.77
N MET A 140 8.54 -0.68 9.46
CA MET A 140 8.54 0.52 8.62
C MET A 140 7.64 1.57 9.28
N PRO A 141 8.14 2.77 9.55
CA PRO A 141 7.39 3.77 10.31
C PRO A 141 6.04 4.10 9.67
N VAL A 142 5.99 4.23 8.34
CA VAL A 142 4.77 4.55 7.61
C VAL A 142 4.59 3.61 6.41
N VAL A 143 3.40 3.04 6.28
CA VAL A 143 2.96 2.35 5.06
C VAL A 143 1.64 2.94 4.58
N LEU A 144 1.62 3.42 3.35
CA LEU A 144 0.46 4.03 2.70
C LEU A 144 -0.04 3.13 1.57
N LEU A 145 -1.27 2.67 1.69
CA LEU A 145 -1.98 1.98 0.62
C LEU A 145 -2.93 2.96 -0.04
N MET A 146 -2.86 3.08 -1.37
CA MET A 146 -3.70 4.01 -2.12
C MET A 146 -4.39 3.27 -3.24
N GLY A 147 -5.66 3.56 -3.49
CA GLY A 147 -6.40 2.94 -4.58
C GLY A 147 -7.90 2.99 -4.39
N ASP A 148 -8.60 2.16 -5.16
CA ASP A 148 -10.05 2.04 -5.11
C ASP A 148 -10.45 0.62 -5.44
N PHE A 149 -10.97 -0.12 -4.46
CA PHE A 149 -11.36 -1.52 -4.64
C PHE A 149 -12.56 -1.72 -5.58
N TYR A 150 -13.25 -0.64 -6.00
CA TYR A 150 -14.29 -0.71 -7.01
C TYR A 150 -13.75 -0.64 -8.45
N GLN A 151 -12.45 -0.42 -8.63
CA GLN A 151 -11.81 -0.51 -9.94
C GLN A 151 -11.45 -1.97 -10.27
N PHE A 152 -10.18 -2.25 -10.57
CA PHE A 152 -9.73 -3.57 -10.98
C PHE A 152 -9.32 -4.41 -9.77
N ALA A 153 -9.84 -5.64 -9.73
CA ALA A 153 -9.41 -6.70 -8.85
C ALA A 153 -8.02 -7.23 -9.27
N PRO A 154 -7.27 -7.91 -8.38
CA PRO A 154 -5.98 -8.46 -8.73
C PRO A 154 -6.10 -9.54 -9.83
N VAL A 155 -5.14 -9.57 -10.75
CA VAL A 155 -5.10 -10.57 -11.82
C VAL A 155 -4.57 -11.88 -11.28
N ARG A 156 -5.33 -12.98 -11.45
CA ARG A 156 -4.95 -14.35 -11.04
C ARG A 156 -4.66 -14.53 -9.54
N GLU A 157 -5.05 -13.57 -8.71
CA GLU A 157 -4.99 -13.66 -7.25
C GLU A 157 -6.34 -13.34 -6.62
N THR A 158 -6.46 -13.58 -5.31
CA THR A 158 -7.66 -13.24 -4.56
C THR A 158 -7.51 -11.83 -3.97
N SER A 159 -8.56 -11.00 -4.13
CA SER A 159 -8.61 -9.64 -3.58
C SER A 159 -8.52 -9.64 -2.06
N LEU A 160 -7.84 -8.63 -1.49
CA LEU A 160 -7.71 -8.40 -0.06
C LEU A 160 -9.06 -8.30 0.67
N LEU A 161 -10.13 -7.92 -0.04
CA LEU A 161 -11.49 -7.82 0.51
C LEU A 161 -12.18 -9.18 0.66
N ILE A 162 -11.69 -10.23 0.00
CA ILE A 162 -12.34 -11.55 0.01
C ILE A 162 -11.72 -12.37 1.14
N ASN A 163 -12.50 -12.62 2.19
CA ASN A 163 -12.15 -13.59 3.21
C ASN A 163 -12.52 -14.99 2.73
N ARG A 164 -11.56 -15.72 2.14
CA ARG A 164 -11.75 -17.11 1.71
C ARG A 164 -11.36 -18.05 2.85
N PRO A 165 -12.28 -18.87 3.39
CA PRO A 165 -11.90 -19.85 4.39
C PRO A 165 -10.95 -20.88 3.77
N PRO A 166 -9.95 -21.37 4.53
CA PRO A 166 -9.03 -22.39 4.02
C PRO A 166 -9.78 -23.69 3.75
N ASP A 167 -9.88 -24.07 2.48
CA ASP A 167 -10.39 -25.38 2.07
C ASP A 167 -9.36 -26.46 2.45
N ARG A 168 -9.78 -27.40 3.30
CA ARG A 168 -8.91 -28.43 3.91
C ARG A 168 -8.60 -29.59 2.95
N THR A 169 -9.23 -29.65 1.78
CA THR A 169 -9.24 -30.84 0.93
C THR A 169 -8.24 -30.84 -0.22
N GLN A 170 -7.57 -29.71 -0.53
CA GLN A 170 -6.66 -29.60 -1.68
C GLN A 170 -5.28 -29.01 -1.33
N THR A 171 -4.22 -29.81 -1.50
CA THR A 171 -2.85 -29.53 -1.03
C THR A 171 -2.12 -28.35 -1.72
N PRO A 172 -2.19 -28.14 -3.06
CA PRO A 172 -1.55 -26.98 -3.70
C PRO A 172 -2.34 -25.67 -3.49
N LEU A 173 -3.67 -25.74 -3.47
CA LEU A 173 -4.55 -24.61 -3.16
C LEU A 173 -4.40 -24.12 -1.71
N ARG A 174 -3.94 -24.99 -0.81
CA ARG A 174 -3.71 -24.68 0.59
C ARG A 174 -2.72 -23.53 0.78
N GLN A 175 -1.60 -23.53 0.05
CA GLN A 175 -0.54 -22.54 0.30
C GLN A 175 -0.91 -21.15 -0.21
N ALA A 176 -1.41 -21.03 -1.44
CA ALA A 176 -1.90 -19.76 -1.96
C ALA A 176 -2.98 -19.18 -1.04
N THR A 177 -3.83 -20.04 -0.46
CA THR A 177 -4.84 -19.65 0.53
C THR A 177 -4.22 -19.22 1.87
N ILE A 178 -3.17 -19.89 2.36
CA ILE A 178 -2.43 -19.48 3.57
C ILE A 178 -1.76 -18.12 3.37
N SER A 179 -1.08 -17.93 2.23
CA SER A 179 -0.44 -16.65 1.88
C SER A 179 -1.49 -15.56 1.73
N HIS A 180 -2.61 -15.84 1.06
CA HIS A 180 -3.75 -14.93 0.96
C HIS A 180 -4.27 -14.50 2.32
N HIS A 181 -4.57 -15.46 3.21
CA HIS A 181 -5.04 -15.19 4.56
C HIS A 181 -4.02 -14.36 5.37
N SER A 182 -2.73 -14.65 5.20
CA SER A 182 -1.66 -13.88 5.84
C SER A 182 -1.61 -12.44 5.31
N GLY A 183 -1.81 -12.24 4.00
CA GLY A 183 -1.97 -10.92 3.40
C GLY A 183 -3.21 -10.19 3.89
N CYS A 184 -4.36 -10.86 3.98
CA CYS A 184 -5.57 -10.31 4.58
C CYS A 184 -5.32 -9.86 6.02
N ARG A 185 -4.59 -10.63 6.83
CA ARG A 185 -4.22 -10.20 8.19
C ARG A 185 -3.42 -8.90 8.19
N LEU A 186 -2.46 -8.75 7.26
CA LEU A 186 -1.72 -7.49 7.09
C LEU A 186 -2.65 -6.35 6.68
N TRP A 187 -3.57 -6.58 5.75
CA TRP A 187 -4.57 -5.59 5.35
C TRP A 187 -5.44 -5.12 6.52
N HIS A 188 -5.88 -6.02 7.39
CA HIS A 188 -6.69 -5.67 8.56
C HIS A 188 -5.94 -4.84 9.61
N MET A 189 -4.61 -4.70 9.51
CA MET A 189 -3.83 -3.82 10.37
C MET A 189 -3.92 -2.34 9.96
N PHE A 190 -4.37 -2.03 8.74
CA PHE A 190 -4.57 -0.66 8.28
C PHE A 190 -5.83 -0.08 8.93
N LYS A 191 -5.68 0.42 10.17
CA LYS A 191 -6.77 0.99 10.96
C LYS A 191 -7.06 2.45 10.60
N THR A 192 -6.08 3.18 10.08
CA THR A 192 -6.31 4.55 9.61
C THR A 192 -6.85 4.51 8.19
N VAL A 193 -8.13 4.84 8.02
CA VAL A 193 -8.79 4.86 6.71
C VAL A 193 -9.23 6.28 6.37
N VAL A 194 -8.81 6.77 5.20
CA VAL A 194 -9.22 8.07 4.65
C VAL A 194 -9.88 7.85 3.30
N LEU A 195 -11.16 8.23 3.17
CA LEU A 195 -11.88 8.16 1.90
C LEU A 195 -11.99 9.55 1.30
N LEU A 196 -11.59 9.67 0.02
CA LEU A 196 -11.71 10.90 -0.76
C LEU A 196 -12.98 10.82 -1.61
N GLU A 197 -13.86 11.80 -1.45
CA GLU A 197 -15.17 11.82 -2.12
C GLU A 197 -15.24 12.87 -3.23
N ASP A 198 -14.48 13.97 -3.10
CA ASP A 198 -14.58 15.09 -4.04
C ASP A 198 -13.97 14.77 -5.40
N GLN A 199 -14.81 14.85 -6.45
CA GLN A 199 -14.38 14.70 -7.84
C GLN A 199 -13.63 15.94 -8.34
N VAL A 200 -12.30 15.89 -8.27
CA VAL A 200 -11.43 16.99 -8.70
C VAL A 200 -11.24 16.99 -10.22
N ARG A 201 -11.20 15.82 -10.86
CA ARG A 201 -11.00 15.70 -12.32
C ARG A 201 -12.17 16.29 -13.11
N ALA A 202 -13.40 16.01 -12.69
CA ALA A 202 -14.63 16.47 -13.34
C ALA A 202 -15.17 17.78 -12.73
N ARG A 203 -14.38 18.52 -11.93
CA ARG A 203 -14.85 19.70 -11.20
C ARG A 203 -15.47 20.79 -12.08
N ASN A 204 -14.99 20.91 -13.31
CA ASN A 204 -15.43 21.92 -14.28
C ASN A 204 -16.44 21.36 -15.30
N ASP A 205 -16.88 20.11 -15.14
CA ASP A 205 -17.85 19.45 -16.01
C ASP A 205 -18.94 18.78 -15.17
N PRO A 206 -20.05 19.51 -14.89
CA PRO A 206 -21.14 19.00 -14.07
C PRO A 206 -21.81 17.73 -14.64
N GLN A 207 -21.82 17.57 -15.96
CA GLN A 207 -22.44 16.41 -16.62
C GLN A 207 -21.59 15.16 -16.40
N LEU A 208 -20.27 15.27 -16.62
CA LEU A 208 -19.34 14.19 -16.33
C LEU A 208 -19.34 13.84 -14.84
N ARG A 209 -19.37 14.84 -13.96
CA ARG A 209 -19.47 14.62 -12.51
C ARG A 209 -20.72 13.81 -12.15
N ALA A 210 -21.89 14.21 -12.66
CA ALA A 210 -23.14 13.49 -12.39
C ALA A 210 -23.10 12.04 -12.90
N LEU A 211 -22.44 11.78 -14.03
CA LEU A 211 -22.24 10.42 -14.55
C LEU A 211 -21.36 9.59 -13.61
N LEU A 212 -20.21 10.14 -13.19
CA LEU A 212 -19.30 9.47 -12.28
C LEU A 212 -19.93 9.21 -10.91
N ASP A 213 -20.72 10.14 -10.38
CA ASP A 213 -21.41 10.01 -9.11
C ASP A 213 -22.56 8.97 -9.17
N ARG A 214 -23.10 8.71 -10.36
CA ARG A 214 -24.13 7.68 -10.57
C ARG A 214 -23.53 6.27 -10.58
N ASP A 215 -22.37 6.11 -11.21
CA ASP A 215 -21.70 4.82 -11.37
C ASP A 215 -20.81 4.49 -10.17
N ALA A 216 -20.44 5.50 -9.36
CA ALA A 216 -19.81 5.30 -8.06
C ALA A 216 -20.82 4.71 -7.05
N PRO A 217 -20.47 3.62 -6.35
CA PRO A 217 -21.32 3.12 -5.27
C PRO A 217 -21.46 4.23 -4.23
N LYS A 218 -22.72 4.62 -3.95
CA LYS A 218 -23.02 5.57 -2.88
C LYS A 218 -22.55 4.98 -1.56
N SER A 219 -21.36 5.34 -1.12
CA SER A 219 -20.91 5.15 0.25
C SER A 219 -21.92 5.88 1.12
N ARG A 220 -22.81 5.12 1.78
CA ARG A 220 -23.50 5.62 2.96
C ARG A 220 -22.39 6.14 3.88
N SER A 221 -22.49 7.39 4.28
CA SER A 221 -21.48 8.15 5.03
C SER A 221 -20.71 7.29 6.03
N ILE A 222 -19.40 7.13 5.85
CA ILE A 222 -18.49 6.55 6.85
C ILE A 222 -17.24 7.44 6.82
N MET A 223 -17.19 8.43 7.70
CA MET A 223 -16.54 8.35 9.02
C MET A 223 -15.04 8.08 8.87
N VAL A 224 -14.22 9.00 9.36
CA VAL A 224 -12.84 8.70 9.70
C VAL A 224 -12.91 7.60 10.77
N CYS A 225 -12.86 6.34 10.35
CA CYS A 225 -12.60 5.24 11.26
C CYS A 225 -11.11 5.33 11.60
N VAL A 226 -10.78 6.09 12.65
CA VAL A 226 -9.67 5.70 13.51
C VAL A 226 -10.25 4.61 14.40
N LEU A 227 -10.09 3.34 14.01
CA LEU A 227 -10.44 2.22 14.90
C LEU A 227 -9.42 2.11 16.02
#